data_AF-E3NSX6-F1
#
_entry.id   AF-E3NSX6-F1
#
_cell.length_a   1.000
_cell.length_b   1.000
_cell.length_c   1.000
_cell.angle_alpha   90.00
_cell.angle_beta   90.00
_cell.angle_gamma   90.00
#
_symmetry.space_group_name_H-M   'P 1'
#
loop_
_entity.id
_entity.type
_entity.pdbx_description
1 polymer ?
#
loop_
_entity_poly.entity_id
_entity_poly.type
_entity_poly.pdbx_seq_one_letter_code
_entity_poly.pdbx_strand_id
1 'polypeptide(L)'
;MVNRLVEKLEEVDKKLDIWIKAGSRRPHTHTTEDGSLPKKMLPQCIFCHGQHTANSCSVYTTSEARWARLGVLNACRHCGSVHHLPSKCSKRARKCWTCGDAHLSAMCVSTNTAAHVAESSTSVYTAQSSMSNASTTTHH
;
A
#
# COMPACT_ATOMS: atom_id res chain seq x y z
N MET A 1 46.29 -17.93 25.22
CA MET A 1 44.80 -17.79 25.18
C MET A 1 44.31 -17.07 23.93
N VAL A 2 45.10 -16.17 23.32
CA VAL A 2 44.69 -15.37 22.14
C VAL A 2 44.43 -16.23 20.89
N ASN A 3 45.26 -17.25 20.62
CA ASN A 3 45.12 -18.09 19.42
C ASN A 3 43.77 -18.83 19.36
N ARG A 4 43.27 -19.32 20.50
CA ARG A 4 41.97 -20.00 20.60
C ARG A 4 40.79 -19.04 20.38
N LEU A 5 40.97 -17.74 20.61
CA LEU A 5 39.96 -16.72 20.32
C LEU A 5 39.97 -16.35 18.83
N VAL A 6 41.15 -16.28 18.22
CA VAL A 6 41.30 -16.05 16.77
C VAL A 6 40.66 -17.19 15.97
N GLU A 7 40.92 -18.45 16.34
CA GLU A 7 40.30 -19.62 15.70
C GLU A 7 38.76 -19.59 15.77
N LYS A 8 38.20 -19.18 16.92
CA LYS A 8 36.75 -19.06 17.09
C LYS A 8 36.15 -17.91 16.28
N LEU A 9 36.87 -16.80 16.12
CA LEU A 9 36.45 -15.67 15.29
C LEU A 9 36.39 -16.08 13.82
N GLU A 10 37.40 -16.81 13.33
CA GLU A 10 37.39 -17.36 11.96
C GLU A 10 36.25 -18.34 11.73
N GLU A 11 35.87 -19.14 12.74
CA GLU A 11 34.73 -20.06 12.64
C GLU A 11 33.40 -19.30 12.54
N VAL A 12 33.24 -18.22 13.29
CA VAL A 12 32.04 -17.36 13.25
C VAL A 12 31.94 -16.65 11.90
N ASP A 13 33.05 -16.16 11.36
CA ASP A 13 33.09 -15.47 10.06
C ASP A 13 32.68 -16.42 8.92
N LYS A 14 33.21 -17.66 8.91
CA LYS A 14 32.80 -18.72 7.97
C LYS A 14 31.30 -19.04 8.07
N LYS A 15 30.75 -19.09 9.28
CA LYS A 15 29.31 -19.34 9.50
C LYS A 15 28.46 -18.17 9.00
N LEU A 16 28.89 -16.94 9.23
CA LEU A 16 28.18 -15.75 8.75
C LEU A 16 28.16 -15.69 7.22
N ASP A 17 29.27 -16.06 6.59
CA ASP A 17 29.42 -16.14 5.13
C ASP A 17 28.44 -17.13 4.48
N ILE A 18 28.24 -18.28 5.12
CA ILE A 18 27.24 -19.29 4.70
C ILE A 18 25.83 -18.72 4.80
N TRP A 19 25.50 -18.02 5.88
CA TRP A 19 24.18 -17.43 6.09
C TRP A 19 23.89 -16.29 5.11
N ILE A 20 24.89 -15.47 4.78
CA ILE A 20 24.79 -14.39 3.79
C ILE A 20 24.61 -14.98 2.38
N LYS A 21 25.37 -16.03 2.02
CA LYS A 21 25.23 -16.74 0.73
C LYS A 21 23.86 -17.45 0.61
N ALA A 22 23.36 -18.02 1.70
CA ALA A 22 22.02 -18.63 1.75
C ALA A 22 20.87 -17.60 1.76
N GLY A 23 21.15 -16.34 2.15
CA GLY A 23 20.16 -15.29 2.33
C GLY A 23 19.55 -14.69 1.05
N SER A 24 19.99 -15.07 -0.15
CA SER A 24 19.57 -14.39 -1.39
C SER A 24 18.47 -15.03 -2.22
N ARG A 25 18.06 -16.28 -2.00
CA ARG A 25 16.87 -16.84 -2.69
C ARG A 25 16.20 -17.85 -1.80
N ARG A 26 15.02 -17.52 -1.26
CA ARG A 26 14.02 -18.54 -0.94
C ARG A 26 13.26 -18.80 -2.24
N PRO A 27 13.45 -19.94 -2.93
CA PRO A 27 12.52 -20.33 -3.97
C PRO A 27 11.21 -20.63 -3.25
N HIS A 28 10.18 -19.81 -3.49
CA HIS A 28 8.85 -20.07 -2.98
C HIS A 28 8.15 -21.10 -3.89
N THR A 29 8.72 -22.30 -4.01
CA THR A 29 8.12 -23.39 -4.78
C THR A 29 7.70 -24.47 -3.79
N HIS A 30 6.43 -24.44 -3.39
CA HIS A 30 5.78 -25.59 -2.81
C HIS A 30 5.50 -26.57 -3.95
N THR A 31 6.45 -27.47 -4.21
CA THR A 31 6.20 -28.65 -5.03
C THR A 31 5.44 -29.62 -4.14
N THR A 32 4.16 -29.85 -4.44
CA THR A 32 3.41 -30.94 -3.81
C THR A 32 3.92 -32.27 -4.37
N GLU A 33 3.98 -33.30 -3.53
CA GLU A 33 4.52 -34.65 -3.83
C GLU A 33 3.92 -35.34 -5.08
N ASP A 34 2.82 -34.79 -5.63
CA ASP A 34 2.04 -35.34 -6.74
C ASP A 34 2.39 -34.75 -8.13
N GLY A 35 3.46 -33.93 -8.24
CA GLY A 35 3.91 -33.36 -9.53
C GLY A 35 2.93 -32.36 -10.19
N SER A 36 1.73 -32.20 -9.64
CA SER A 36 0.76 -31.17 -9.97
C SER A 36 1.31 -29.80 -9.57
N LEU A 37 1.41 -28.85 -10.52
CA LEU A 37 1.68 -27.45 -10.20
C LEU A 37 0.62 -26.97 -9.21
N PRO A 38 1.00 -26.29 -8.10
CA PRO A 38 0.00 -25.75 -7.18
C PRO A 38 -0.92 -24.85 -7.99
N LYS A 39 -2.22 -25.14 -7.97
CA LYS A 39 -3.26 -24.30 -8.60
C LYS A 39 -3.03 -22.89 -8.05
N LYS A 40 -2.49 -21.98 -8.88
CA LYS A 40 -2.19 -20.61 -8.46
C LYS A 40 -3.48 -20.04 -7.89
N MET A 41 -3.55 -19.87 -6.58
CA MET A 41 -4.72 -19.27 -5.96
C MET A 41 -4.85 -17.87 -6.54
N LEU A 42 -5.93 -17.66 -7.29
CA LEU A 42 -6.26 -16.34 -7.82
C LEU A 42 -6.34 -15.38 -6.62
N PRO A 43 -5.75 -14.18 -6.72
CA PRO A 43 -5.80 -13.23 -5.63
C PRO A 43 -7.26 -12.90 -5.31
N GLN A 44 -7.57 -12.80 -4.03
CA GLN A 44 -8.87 -12.34 -3.58
C GLN A 44 -8.91 -10.82 -3.59
N CYS A 45 -9.94 -10.24 -4.20
CA CYS A 45 -10.12 -8.80 -4.28
C CYS A 45 -10.46 -8.24 -2.90
N ILE A 46 -9.71 -7.23 -2.45
CA ILE A 46 -9.90 -6.61 -1.13
C ILE A 46 -11.22 -5.83 -0.99
N PHE A 47 -11.91 -5.49 -2.09
CA PHE A 47 -13.13 -4.67 -2.05
C PHE A 47 -14.41 -5.50 -2.02
N CYS A 48 -14.48 -6.51 -2.92
CA CYS A 48 -15.67 -7.33 -3.14
C CYS A 48 -15.43 -8.82 -2.88
N HIS A 49 -14.23 -9.21 -2.46
CA HIS A 49 -13.86 -10.58 -2.08
C HIS A 49 -13.96 -11.63 -3.19
N GLY A 50 -14.14 -11.20 -4.44
CA GLY A 50 -14.12 -12.06 -5.63
C GLY A 50 -12.71 -12.50 -6.04
N GLN A 51 -12.62 -13.49 -6.93
CA GLN A 51 -11.36 -14.05 -7.44
C GLN A 51 -10.78 -13.19 -8.57
N HIS A 52 -10.20 -12.05 -8.23
CA HIS A 52 -9.51 -11.14 -9.15
C HIS A 52 -8.63 -10.16 -8.38
N THR A 53 -7.71 -9.49 -9.08
CA THR A 53 -6.89 -8.44 -8.47
C THR A 53 -7.70 -7.19 -8.17
N ALA A 54 -7.31 -6.41 -7.16
CA ALA A 54 -7.96 -5.14 -6.82
C ALA A 54 -8.11 -4.18 -8.01
N ASN A 55 -7.13 -4.15 -8.91
CA ASN A 55 -7.14 -3.27 -10.10
C ASN A 55 -8.24 -3.64 -11.10
N SER A 56 -8.60 -4.92 -11.18
CA SER A 56 -9.57 -5.46 -12.14
C SER A 56 -10.96 -5.68 -11.52
N CYS A 57 -11.30 -4.95 -10.45
CA CYS A 57 -12.59 -5.07 -9.79
C CYS A 57 -13.71 -4.44 -10.61
N SER A 58 -14.68 -5.25 -11.03
CA SER A 58 -15.88 -4.82 -11.76
C SER A 58 -16.97 -4.21 -10.88
N VAL A 59 -16.95 -4.48 -9.56
CA VAL A 59 -17.92 -3.93 -8.59
C VAL A 59 -17.53 -2.51 -8.19
N TYR A 60 -16.24 -2.28 -7.96
CA TYR A 60 -15.69 -0.96 -7.59
C TYR A 60 -14.74 -0.51 -8.70
N THR A 61 -15.32 0.07 -9.75
CA THR A 61 -14.60 0.43 -10.98
C THR A 61 -13.81 1.72 -10.84
N THR A 62 -14.33 2.73 -10.16
CA THR A 62 -13.68 4.04 -10.02
C THR A 62 -12.74 4.09 -8.81
N SER A 63 -11.73 4.96 -8.87
CA SER A 63 -10.82 5.20 -7.74
C SER A 63 -11.59 5.69 -6.51
N GLU A 64 -12.53 6.62 -6.69
CA GLU A 64 -13.37 7.16 -5.62
C GLU A 64 -14.21 6.08 -4.91
N ALA A 65 -14.89 5.22 -5.68
CA ALA A 65 -15.67 4.12 -5.11
C ALA A 65 -14.78 3.15 -4.31
N ARG A 66 -13.54 2.91 -4.78
CA ARG A 66 -12.58 2.07 -4.07
C ARG A 66 -12.08 2.73 -2.78
N TRP A 67 -11.83 4.04 -2.77
CA TRP A 67 -11.47 4.79 -1.56
C TRP A 67 -12.60 4.77 -0.52
N ALA A 68 -13.83 5.03 -0.95
CA ALA A 68 -15.01 4.98 -0.09
C ALA A 68 -15.17 3.58 0.53
N ARG A 69 -15.06 2.53 -0.30
CA ARG A 69 -15.14 1.14 0.17
C ARG A 69 -14.04 0.80 1.17
N LEU A 70 -12.82 1.27 0.93
CA LEU A 70 -11.69 1.04 1.84
C LEU A 70 -11.93 1.67 3.22
N GLY A 71 -12.54 2.86 3.25
CA GLY A 71 -12.96 3.52 4.49
C GLY A 71 -13.97 2.69 5.27
N VAL A 72 -14.99 2.15 4.60
CA VAL A 72 -15.97 1.24 5.23
C VAL A 72 -15.31 -0.01 5.81
N LEU A 73 -14.30 -0.55 5.13
CA LEU A 73 -13.56 -1.73 5.59
C LEU A 73 -12.54 -1.42 6.69
N ASN A 74 -12.30 -0.14 7.02
CA ASN A 74 -11.19 0.31 7.89
C ASN A 74 -9.84 -0.29 7.48
N ALA A 75 -9.63 -0.47 6.17
CA ALA A 75 -8.44 -1.10 5.63
C ALA A 75 -7.32 -0.07 5.38
N CYS A 76 -6.08 -0.51 5.50
CA CYS A 76 -4.91 0.34 5.33
C CYS A 76 -4.77 0.84 3.88
N ARG A 77 -4.78 2.16 3.69
CA ARG A 77 -4.60 2.81 2.37
C ARG A 77 -3.33 2.48 1.60
N HIS A 78 -2.30 1.99 2.27
CA HIS A 78 -1.01 1.67 1.63
C HIS A 78 -0.90 0.21 1.18
N CYS A 79 -1.75 -0.70 1.71
CA CYS A 79 -1.62 -2.12 1.40
C CYS A 79 -2.93 -2.94 1.37
N GLY A 80 -4.07 -2.35 1.75
CA GLY A 80 -5.37 -3.01 1.76
C GLY A 80 -5.65 -3.94 2.95
N SER A 81 -4.72 -4.08 3.90
CA SER A 81 -4.91 -4.95 5.08
C SER A 81 -5.72 -4.26 6.17
N VAL A 82 -6.58 -5.01 6.84
CA VAL A 82 -7.37 -4.56 8.02
C VAL A 82 -6.63 -4.75 9.36
N HIS A 83 -5.44 -5.36 9.35
CA HIS A 83 -4.75 -5.76 10.59
C HIS A 83 -3.93 -4.64 11.24
N HIS A 84 -3.78 -3.49 10.57
CA HIS A 84 -2.96 -2.40 11.08
C HIS A 84 -3.41 -1.03 10.61
N LEU A 85 -3.05 -0.03 11.40
CA LEU A 85 -3.20 1.38 11.07
C LEU A 85 -2.22 1.80 9.96
N PRO A 86 -2.61 2.71 9.05
CA PRO A 86 -1.72 3.24 8.02
C PRO A 86 -0.36 3.75 8.52
N SER A 87 -0.32 4.34 9.72
CA SER A 87 0.91 4.86 10.34
C SER A 87 1.94 3.77 10.65
N LYS A 88 1.49 2.54 10.94
CA LYS A 88 2.32 1.36 11.25
C LYS A 88 2.53 0.45 10.03
N CYS A 89 2.08 0.86 8.84
CA CYS A 89 2.23 0.05 7.64
C CYS A 89 3.68 0.03 7.18
N SER A 90 4.28 -1.17 7.07
CA SER A 90 5.63 -1.35 6.50
C SER A 90 5.72 -0.91 5.03
N LYS A 91 4.56 -0.85 4.35
CA LYS A 91 4.44 -0.47 2.94
C LYS A 91 4.09 1.01 2.75
N ARG A 92 4.06 1.82 3.81
CA ARG A 92 3.66 3.25 3.76
C ARG A 92 4.51 4.11 2.82
N ALA A 93 5.78 3.75 2.63
CA ALA A 93 6.71 4.46 1.75
C ALA A 93 6.68 3.97 0.29
N ARG A 94 5.90 2.92 -0.03
CA ARG A 94 5.77 2.45 -1.40
C ARG A 94 5.09 3.53 -2.24
N LYS A 95 5.74 3.89 -3.33
CA LYS A 95 5.18 4.79 -4.35
C LYS A 95 4.26 4.04 -5.30
N CYS A 96 3.17 4.68 -5.67
CA CYS A 96 2.30 4.27 -6.75
C CYS A 96 3.10 4.30 -8.05
N TRP A 97 2.97 3.25 -8.87
CA TRP A 97 3.68 3.15 -10.14
C TRP A 97 3.16 4.16 -11.19
N THR A 98 1.97 4.71 -10.99
CA THR A 98 1.30 5.60 -11.95
C THR A 98 1.55 7.08 -11.65
N CYS A 99 1.35 7.52 -10.40
CA CYS A 99 1.50 8.94 -10.05
C CYS A 99 2.66 9.22 -9.09
N GLY A 100 3.35 8.19 -8.57
CA GLY A 100 4.47 8.36 -7.64
C GLY A 100 4.08 8.61 -6.17
N ASP A 101 2.80 8.83 -5.86
CA ASP A 101 2.33 9.09 -4.49
C ASP A 101 2.24 7.82 -3.63
N ALA A 102 2.21 7.99 -2.32
CA ALA A 102 2.17 6.88 -1.35
C ALA A 102 0.76 6.29 -1.16
N HIS A 103 0.31 5.44 -2.08
CA HIS A 103 -0.94 4.67 -1.96
C HIS A 103 -0.87 3.30 -2.67
N LEU A 104 -1.83 2.42 -2.37
CA LEU A 104 -2.02 1.18 -3.13
C LEU A 104 -2.45 1.51 -4.57
N SER A 105 -1.74 1.04 -5.60
CA SER A 105 -1.97 1.44 -7.00
C SER A 105 -3.42 1.27 -7.49
N ALA A 106 -4.17 0.29 -6.95
CA ALA A 106 -5.60 0.11 -7.22
C ALA A 106 -6.46 1.34 -6.88
N MET A 107 -5.95 2.22 -6.02
CA MET A 107 -6.58 3.47 -5.57
C MET A 107 -6.25 4.66 -6.46
N CYS A 108 -5.32 4.53 -7.41
CA CYS A 108 -4.84 5.68 -8.16
C CYS A 108 -5.91 6.20 -9.12
N VAL A 109 -6.20 7.50 -9.07
CA VAL A 109 -7.19 8.15 -9.94
C VAL A 109 -6.80 7.99 -11.41
N SER A 110 -5.52 8.20 -11.73
CA SER A 110 -4.99 8.11 -13.10
C SER A 110 -5.06 6.72 -13.73
N THR A 111 -5.28 5.67 -12.93
CA THR A 111 -5.48 4.30 -13.45
C THR A 111 -6.94 3.96 -13.77
N ASN A 112 -7.87 4.85 -13.42
CA ASN A 112 -9.29 4.52 -13.29
C ASN A 112 -10.24 5.61 -13.83
N THR A 113 -9.72 6.58 -14.57
CA THR A 113 -10.53 7.51 -15.36
C THR A 113 -10.43 7.15 -16.84
N ALA A 114 -11.59 6.97 -17.48
CA ALA A 114 -11.70 6.92 -18.93
C ALA A 114 -11.30 8.26 -19.62
N ALA A 115 -10.90 9.28 -18.85
CA ALA A 115 -10.34 10.53 -19.33
C ALA A 115 -9.61 11.23 -18.17
N HIS A 116 -8.28 11.37 -18.23
CA HIS A 116 -7.55 12.30 -17.35
C HIS A 116 -6.86 13.34 -18.23
N VAL A 117 -7.52 14.48 -18.41
CA VAL A 117 -6.82 15.76 -18.62
C VAL A 117 -6.08 16.05 -17.32
N ALA A 118 -4.80 16.37 -17.46
CA ALA A 118 -3.90 16.68 -16.37
C ALA A 118 -4.39 17.92 -15.60
N GLU A 119 -4.43 17.82 -14.27
CA GLU A 119 -3.86 18.87 -13.42
C GLU A 119 -3.59 18.34 -12.02
N SER A 120 -2.31 18.03 -11.80
CA SER A 120 -1.73 17.91 -10.47
C SER A 120 -1.81 19.25 -9.76
N SER A 121 -2.22 19.19 -8.49
CA SER A 121 -1.70 20.06 -7.44
C SER A 121 -1.93 21.57 -7.62
N THR A 122 -3.14 22.03 -7.32
CA THR A 122 -3.31 23.32 -6.65
C THR A 122 -4.18 23.14 -5.42
N SER A 123 -3.50 22.92 -4.29
CA SER A 123 -3.99 23.26 -2.97
C SER A 123 -4.22 24.78 -2.95
N VAL A 124 -5.47 25.22 -3.15
CA VAL A 124 -5.86 26.60 -2.89
C VAL A 124 -6.88 26.59 -1.75
N TYR A 125 -6.36 26.85 -0.57
CA TYR A 125 -7.15 27.25 0.60
C TYR A 125 -7.62 28.69 0.33
N THR A 126 -8.83 28.88 -0.18
CA THR A 126 -9.48 30.19 -0.11
C THR A 126 -11.00 30.07 -0.09
N ALA A 127 -11.58 30.25 1.10
CA ALA A 127 -12.93 30.79 1.26
C ALA A 127 -13.11 31.32 2.70
N GLN A 128 -12.52 32.49 2.98
CA GLN A 128 -13.12 33.43 3.91
C GLN A 128 -13.55 34.63 3.08
N SER A 129 -14.82 34.60 2.67
CA SER A 129 -15.53 35.78 2.20
C SER A 129 -16.42 36.28 3.33
N SER A 130 -16.17 37.53 3.67
CA SER A 130 -16.83 38.45 4.57
C SER A 130 -18.35 38.51 4.36
N MET A 131 -19.12 38.60 5.45
CA MET A 131 -20.35 39.36 5.47
C MET A 131 -20.41 40.22 6.74
N SER A 132 -20.17 41.50 6.51
CA SER A 132 -20.51 42.61 7.41
C SER A 132 -22.03 42.78 7.46
N ASN A 133 -22.62 42.55 8.63
CA ASN A 133 -24.01 42.92 8.89
C ASN A 133 -24.03 44.11 9.84
N ALA A 134 -24.42 45.26 9.29
CA ALA A 134 -24.77 46.45 10.03
C ALA A 134 -25.93 46.13 11.00
N SER A 135 -25.75 46.49 12.27
CA SER A 135 -26.83 46.48 13.26
C SER A 135 -27.25 47.91 13.54
N THR A 136 -28.37 48.29 12.95
CA THR A 136 -29.17 49.45 13.34
C THR A 136 -29.75 49.14 14.72
N THR A 137 -29.51 50.00 15.71
CA THR A 137 -30.25 49.98 16.98
C THR A 137 -30.73 51.38 17.28
N THR A 138 -31.99 51.61 16.91
CA THR A 138 -32.87 52.64 17.46
C THR A 138 -33.40 52.10 18.78
N HIS A 139 -33.29 52.83 19.90
CA HIS A 139 -34.29 52.84 20.97
C HIS A 139 -34.04 53.99 21.97
N HIS A 140 -35.10 54.79 22.12
CA HIS A 140 -35.47 55.73 23.19
C HIS A 140 -34.59 56.94 23.52
#